data_AF-A0A7S0A4D9-F1
#
_entry.id   AF-A0A7S0A4D9-F1
#
_cell.length_a   1.000
_cell.length_b   1.000
_cell.length_c   1.000
_cell.angle_alpha   90.00
_cell.angle_beta   90.00
_cell.angle_gamma   90.00
#
_symmetry.space_group_name_H-M   'P 1'
#
loop_
_entity.id
_entity.type
_entity.pdbx_description
1 polymer ?
#
loop_
_entity_poly.entity_id
_entity_poly.type
_entity_poly.pdbx_seq_one_letter_code
_entity_poly.pdbx_strand_id
1 'polypeptide(L)'
;KIQGRLIRELEKKFSKKHVVLVANRTILDKNFRRKGLKVRPRTRTLTSVHESILEDVVGPTEIFGKRTRISVDGSKLLKVLLDPRDKDKENVEAKLATFAAVYKTLTNKEATFSFPVV
;
A
#
# COMPACT_ATOMS: atom_id res chain seq x y z
N LYS A 1 0.60 -11.42 -11.73
CA LYS A 1 1.42 -11.96 -12.86
C LYS A 1 1.57 -11.00 -14.06
N ILE A 2 0.59 -10.13 -14.39
CA ILE A 2 0.69 -9.19 -15.55
C ILE A 2 0.74 -7.71 -15.11
N GLN A 3 0.83 -7.44 -13.80
CA GLN A 3 0.64 -6.11 -13.21
C GLN A 3 1.59 -5.02 -13.76
N GLY A 4 2.92 -5.26 -13.80
CA GLY A 4 3.87 -4.25 -14.29
C GLY A 4 3.62 -3.86 -15.75
N ARG A 5 3.40 -4.84 -16.62
CA ARG A 5 3.05 -4.60 -18.04
C ARG A 5 1.75 -3.80 -18.17
N LEU A 6 0.73 -4.15 -17.40
CA LEU A 6 -0.57 -3.47 -17.43
C LEU A 6 -0.45 -2.00 -16.98
N ILE A 7 0.25 -1.75 -15.87
CA ILE A 7 0.49 -0.39 -15.36
C ILE A 7 1.21 0.43 -16.44
N ARG A 8 2.30 -0.10 -17.01
CA ARG A 8 3.04 0.59 -18.08
C ARG A 8 2.17 0.93 -19.30
N GLU A 9 1.34 0.01 -19.76
CA GLU A 9 0.45 0.24 -20.90
C GLU A 9 -0.65 1.27 -20.59
N LEU A 10 -1.19 1.27 -19.37
CA LEU A 10 -2.17 2.24 -18.92
C LEU A 10 -1.55 3.63 -18.77
N GLU A 11 -0.38 3.75 -18.14
CA GLU A 11 0.32 5.04 -17.98
C GLU A 11 0.71 5.65 -19.35
N LYS A 12 1.05 4.79 -20.33
CA LYS A 12 1.28 5.24 -21.71
C LYS A 12 0.02 5.80 -22.36
N LYS A 13 -1.15 5.19 -22.13
CA LYS A 13 -2.44 5.65 -22.68
C LYS A 13 -2.99 6.89 -21.96
N PHE A 14 -2.83 6.98 -20.65
CA PHE A 14 -3.37 8.06 -19.82
C PHE A 14 -2.40 9.24 -19.66
N SER A 15 -1.73 9.63 -20.75
CA SER A 15 -0.88 10.84 -20.80
C SER A 15 0.15 10.93 -19.67
N LYS A 16 0.81 9.80 -19.32
CA LYS A 16 1.82 9.71 -18.26
C LYS A 16 1.32 10.00 -16.83
N LYS A 17 0.01 9.92 -16.58
CA LYS A 17 -0.52 9.92 -15.21
C LYS A 17 -0.14 8.62 -14.50
N HIS A 18 0.17 8.71 -13.20
CA HIS A 18 0.44 7.52 -12.38
C HIS A 18 -0.82 6.69 -12.18
N VAL A 19 -0.70 5.38 -12.38
CA VAL A 19 -1.81 4.43 -12.21
C VAL A 19 -1.42 3.40 -11.14
N VAL A 20 -2.31 3.22 -10.16
CA VAL A 20 -2.15 2.24 -9.07
C VAL A 20 -3.36 1.32 -9.07
N LEU A 21 -3.12 0.01 -8.93
CA LEU A 21 -4.17 -1.01 -8.92
C LEU A 21 -4.35 -1.51 -7.49
N VAL A 22 -5.56 -1.41 -6.96
CA VAL A 22 -5.89 -1.86 -5.60
C VAL A 22 -7.12 -2.75 -5.65
N ALA A 23 -7.08 -3.89 -4.95
CA ALA A 23 -8.23 -4.75 -4.81
C ALA A 23 -9.23 -4.17 -3.80
N ASN A 24 -10.52 -4.18 -4.17
CA ASN A 24 -11.59 -3.76 -3.27
C ASN A 24 -11.85 -4.83 -2.19
N ARG A 25 -11.28 -4.63 -1.00
CA ARG A 25 -11.41 -5.54 0.15
C ARG A 25 -12.41 -4.99 1.15
N THR A 26 -13.20 -5.89 1.74
CA THR A 26 -14.27 -5.55 2.69
C THR A 26 -13.78 -5.67 4.13
N ILE A 27 -13.84 -4.56 4.89
CA ILE A 27 -13.52 -4.55 6.32
C ILE A 27 -14.78 -4.87 7.11
N LEU A 28 -14.71 -5.88 7.96
CA LEU A 28 -15.74 -6.13 8.97
C LEU A 28 -15.40 -5.37 10.25
N ASP A 29 -16.42 -4.93 10.97
CA ASP A 29 -16.28 -4.26 12.26
C ASP A 29 -16.05 -5.28 13.40
N LYS A 30 -15.77 -4.79 14.61
CA LYS A 30 -15.63 -5.65 15.80
C LYS A 30 -16.99 -6.22 16.25
N ASN A 31 -18.11 -5.57 15.91
CA ASN A 31 -19.46 -6.06 16.20
C ASN A 31 -20.01 -6.96 15.08
N PHE A 32 -19.13 -7.72 14.43
CA PHE A 32 -19.43 -8.61 13.29
C PHE A 32 -20.52 -9.66 13.57
N ARG A 33 -20.80 -9.96 14.84
CA ARG A 33 -21.85 -10.92 15.24
C ARG A 33 -23.25 -10.50 14.75
N ARG A 34 -23.50 -9.19 14.59
CA ARG A 34 -24.76 -8.67 14.01
C ARG A 34 -24.98 -9.10 12.56
N LYS A 35 -23.91 -9.48 11.85
CA LYS A 35 -23.96 -9.95 10.46
C LYS A 35 -24.07 -11.48 10.35
N GLY A 36 -24.36 -12.18 11.45
CA GLY A 36 -24.55 -13.63 11.47
C GLY A 36 -23.26 -14.47 11.43
N LEU A 37 -22.08 -13.84 11.54
CA LEU A 37 -20.80 -14.54 11.52
C LEU A 37 -20.42 -15.00 12.95
N LYS A 38 -20.13 -16.31 13.11
CA LYS A 38 -19.66 -16.89 14.37
C LYS A 38 -18.26 -16.40 14.75
N VAL A 39 -17.37 -16.28 13.76
CA VAL A 39 -15.99 -15.83 13.90
C VAL A 39 -15.66 -14.84 12.79
N ARG A 40 -14.94 -13.75 13.12
CA ARG A 40 -14.44 -12.80 12.14
C ARG A 40 -13.23 -13.39 11.40
N PRO A 41 -13.28 -13.55 10.05
CA PRO A 41 -12.11 -13.97 9.28
C PRO A 41 -10.97 -12.96 9.41
N ARG A 42 -9.73 -13.43 9.58
CA ARG A 42 -8.53 -12.58 9.69
C ARG A 42 -8.35 -11.68 8.46
N THR A 43 -8.66 -12.19 7.28
CA THR A 43 -8.61 -11.47 5.99
C THR A 43 -9.54 -10.26 5.93
N ARG A 44 -10.59 -10.21 6.76
CA ARG A 44 -11.54 -9.08 6.84
C ARG A 44 -11.30 -8.21 8.07
N THR A 45 -10.11 -8.30 8.66
CA THR A 45 -9.70 -7.40 9.74
C THR A 45 -9.13 -6.11 9.18
N LEU A 46 -9.32 -4.99 9.90
CA LEU A 46 -8.80 -3.69 9.49
C LEU A 46 -7.29 -3.74 9.26
N THR A 47 -6.55 -4.39 10.17
CA THR A 47 -5.09 -4.52 10.07
C THR A 47 -4.68 -5.31 8.83
N SER A 48 -5.27 -6.50 8.62
CA SER A 48 -4.94 -7.33 7.44
C SER A 48 -5.30 -6.63 6.13
N VAL A 49 -6.44 -5.95 6.06
CA VAL A 49 -6.84 -5.22 4.85
C VAL A 49 -5.89 -4.04 4.59
N HIS A 50 -5.48 -3.30 5.61
CA HIS A 50 -4.54 -2.19 5.44
C HIS A 50 -3.14 -2.67 5.03
N GLU A 51 -2.72 -3.85 5.48
CA GLU A 51 -1.47 -4.47 5.03
C GLU A 51 -1.57 -4.89 3.56
N SER A 52 -2.65 -5.55 3.16
CA SER A 52 -2.83 -5.93 1.76
C SER A 52 -3.04 -4.73 0.81
N ILE A 53 -3.65 -3.63 1.28
CA ILE A 53 -3.71 -2.38 0.50
C ILE A 53 -2.30 -1.79 0.33
N LEU A 54 -1.45 -1.88 1.36
CA LEU A 54 -0.08 -1.38 1.27
C LEU A 54 0.72 -2.16 0.21
N GLU A 55 0.57 -3.48 0.18
CA GLU A 55 1.18 -4.35 -0.83
C GLU A 55 0.67 -4.02 -2.25
N ASP A 56 -0.65 -3.84 -2.42
CA ASP A 56 -1.25 -3.50 -3.71
C ASP A 56 -0.73 -2.15 -4.25
N VAL A 57 -0.63 -1.14 -3.38
CA VAL A 57 -0.19 0.22 -3.76
C VAL A 57 1.25 0.22 -4.30
N VAL A 58 2.10 -0.62 -3.71
CA VAL A 58 3.53 -0.70 -4.01
C VAL A 58 3.83 -1.65 -5.19
N GLY A 59 2.87 -2.49 -5.58
CA GLY A 59 3.02 -3.39 -6.73
C GLY A 59 3.35 -2.62 -8.01
N PRO A 60 4.42 -2.99 -8.75
CA PRO A 60 5.02 -4.32 -8.85
C PRO A 60 6.19 -4.62 -7.90
N THR A 61 6.59 -3.68 -7.07
CA THR A 61 7.75 -3.84 -6.17
C THR A 61 7.36 -4.55 -4.88
N GLU A 62 8.32 -5.22 -4.24
CA GLU A 62 8.11 -5.89 -2.97
C GLU A 62 8.55 -5.02 -1.79
N ILE A 63 7.83 -5.15 -0.68
CA ILE A 63 8.16 -4.45 0.56
C ILE A 63 9.26 -5.25 1.27
N PHE A 64 10.45 -4.68 1.34
CA PHE A 64 11.58 -5.25 2.07
C PHE A 64 11.39 -5.18 3.59
N GLY A 65 10.81 -4.08 4.07
CA GLY A 65 10.62 -3.89 5.50
C GLY A 65 9.58 -2.83 5.85
N LYS A 66 9.01 -2.95 7.06
CA LYS A 66 8.06 -1.98 7.61
C LYS A 66 8.46 -1.60 9.02
N ARG A 67 8.48 -0.30 9.31
CA ARG A 67 8.72 0.23 10.65
C ARG A 67 7.70 1.30 10.98
N THR A 68 7.06 1.21 12.14
CA THR A 68 6.21 2.28 12.65
C THR A 68 7.05 3.17 13.57
N ARG A 69 7.24 4.43 13.22
CA ARG A 69 7.78 5.43 14.15
C ARG A 69 6.63 6.01 14.94
N ILE A 70 6.77 6.03 16.26
CA ILE A 70 5.84 6.71 17.17
C ILE A 70 6.59 7.95 17.67
N SER A 71 6.04 9.13 17.41
CA SER A 71 6.60 10.40 17.90
C SER A 71 6.18 10.65 19.35
N VAL A 72 6.83 11.60 20.02
CA VAL A 72 6.48 12.00 21.40
C VAL A 72 5.04 12.51 21.48
N ASP A 73 4.55 13.14 20.40
CA ASP A 73 3.17 13.61 20.26
C ASP A 73 2.14 12.47 20.06
N GLY A 74 2.57 11.22 20.07
CA GLY A 74 1.73 10.05 19.82
C GLY A 74 1.40 9.79 18.35
N SER A 75 1.83 10.67 17.43
CA SER A 75 1.67 10.49 15.99
C SER A 75 2.42 9.25 15.50
N LYS A 76 1.78 8.47 14.62
CA LYS A 76 2.32 7.23 14.06
C LYS A 76 2.61 7.43 12.59
N LEU A 77 3.88 7.29 12.23
CA LEU A 77 4.35 7.39 10.85
C LEU A 77 4.90 6.04 10.40
N LEU A 78 4.29 5.47 9.35
CA LEU A 78 4.74 4.22 8.76
C LEU A 78 5.89 4.50 7.79
N LYS A 79 7.05 3.90 8.06
CA LYS A 79 8.21 3.90 7.18
C LYS A 79 8.25 2.55 6.46
N VAL A 80 8.09 2.59 5.15
CA VAL A 80 8.06 1.41 4.29
C VAL A 80 9.32 1.41 3.44
N LEU A 81 10.08 0.33 3.56
CA LEU A 81 11.32 0.10 2.84
C LEU A 81 11.00 -0.77 1.64
N LEU A 82 11.30 -0.26 0.45
CA LEU A 82 11.14 -0.99 -0.81
C LEU A 82 12.45 -1.68 -1.19
N ASP A 83 12.38 -2.77 -1.97
CA ASP A 83 13.57 -3.46 -2.45
C ASP A 83 14.40 -2.53 -3.38
N PRO A 84 15.69 -2.26 -3.07
CA PRO A 84 16.54 -1.42 -3.90
C PRO A 84 16.77 -1.99 -5.31
N ARG A 85 16.59 -3.30 -5.54
CA ARG A 85 16.72 -3.93 -6.86
C ARG A 85 15.66 -3.46 -7.86
N ASP A 86 14.54 -2.96 -7.33
CA ASP A 86 13.43 -2.48 -8.14
C ASP A 86 13.44 -0.96 -8.30
N LYS A 87 14.45 -0.27 -7.76
CA LYS A 87 14.57 1.20 -7.81
C LYS A 87 14.51 1.73 -9.25
N ASP A 88 15.24 1.08 -10.15
CA ASP A 88 15.34 1.49 -11.57
C ASP A 88 14.23 0.90 -12.45
N LYS A 89 13.40 0.00 -11.91
CA LYS A 89 12.29 -0.58 -12.65
C LYS A 89 11.13 0.40 -12.71
N GLU A 90 10.60 0.61 -13.92
CA GLU A 90 9.33 1.31 -14.17
C GLU A 90 9.19 2.71 -13.52
N ASN A 91 10.31 3.39 -13.26
CA ASN A 91 10.39 4.70 -12.61
C ASN A 91 9.64 4.75 -11.26
N VAL A 92 9.76 3.71 -10.44
CA VAL A 92 9.09 3.61 -9.13
C VAL A 92 9.50 4.76 -8.19
N GLU A 93 10.75 5.24 -8.28
CA GLU A 93 11.23 6.39 -7.49
C GLU A 93 10.38 7.65 -7.70
N ALA A 94 9.92 7.90 -8.93
CA ALA A 94 9.05 9.04 -9.23
C ALA A 94 7.63 8.90 -8.62
N LYS A 95 7.22 7.67 -8.26
CA LYS A 95 5.87 7.35 -7.77
C LYS A 95 5.76 7.33 -6.24
N LEU A 96 6.87 7.48 -5.51
CA LEU A 96 6.89 7.37 -4.04
C LEU A 96 5.92 8.35 -3.36
N ALA A 97 5.85 9.60 -3.85
CA ALA A 97 4.92 10.60 -3.34
C ALA A 97 3.46 10.23 -3.64
N THR A 98 3.19 9.62 -4.80
CA THR A 98 1.86 9.14 -5.18
C THR A 98 1.41 8.00 -4.28
N PHE A 99 2.29 7.05 -3.97
CA PHE A 99 1.98 5.95 -3.05
C PHE A 99 1.61 6.45 -1.66
N ALA A 100 2.35 7.45 -1.14
CA ALA A 100 2.04 8.08 0.13
C ALA A 100 0.66 8.74 0.12
N ALA A 101 0.35 9.49 -0.95
CA ALA A 101 -0.95 10.13 -1.10
C ALA A 101 -2.10 9.12 -1.19
N VAL A 102 -1.97 8.08 -2.01
CA VAL A 102 -3.00 7.03 -2.19
C VAL A 102 -3.21 6.25 -0.89
N TYR A 103 -2.14 5.90 -0.18
CA TYR A 103 -2.28 5.19 1.09
C TYR A 103 -2.97 6.06 2.14
N LYS A 104 -2.65 7.35 2.18
CA LYS A 104 -3.30 8.31 3.09
C LYS A 104 -4.78 8.47 2.77
N THR A 105 -5.18 8.56 1.50
CA THR A 105 -6.61 8.70 1.14
C THR A 105 -7.41 7.43 1.39
N LEU A 106 -6.84 6.24 1.15
CA LEU A 106 -7.56 4.98 1.35
C LEU A 106 -7.67 4.57 2.83
N THR A 107 -6.67 4.90 3.65
CA THR A 107 -6.56 4.37 5.02
C THR A 107 -6.56 5.42 6.12
N ASN A 108 -6.48 6.70 5.77
CA ASN A 108 -6.28 7.84 6.69
C ASN A 108 -5.04 7.69 7.60
N LYS A 109 -4.02 6.95 7.14
CA LYS A 109 -2.75 6.77 7.85
C LYS A 109 -1.60 7.37 7.06
N GLU A 110 -0.63 7.92 7.76
CA GLU A 110 0.55 8.50 7.15
C GLU A 110 1.63 7.43 6.91
N ALA A 111 2.08 7.35 5.66
CA ALA A 111 3.15 6.46 5.23
C ALA A 111 4.20 7.23 4.42
N THR A 112 5.44 6.80 4.57
CA THR A 112 6.60 7.29 3.83
C THR A 112 7.29 6.09 3.21
N PHE A 113 7.63 6.20 1.94
CA PHE A 113 8.26 5.15 1.16
C PHE A 113 9.70 5.56 0.83
N SER A 114 10.64 4.65 1.01
CA SER A 114 12.06 4.90 0.74
C SER A 114 12.77 3.61 0.36
N PHE A 115 13.83 3.72 -0.43
CA PHE A 115 14.77 2.62 -0.65
C PHE A 115 15.86 2.66 0.43
N PRO A 116 16.32 1.51 0.95
CA PRO A 116 17.48 1.47 1.82
C PRO A 116 18.71 1.95 1.05
N VAL A 117 19.47 2.85 1.66
CA VAL A 117 20.81 3.22 1.18
C VAL A 117 21.74 2.16 1.73
N VAL A 118 22.27 1.31 0.84
CA VAL A 118 23.39 0.42 1.18
C VAL A 118 24.68 1.20 0.97
#